data_AF-A0A419EF20-F1
#
_entry.id   AF-A0A419EF20-F1
#
_cell.length_a   1.000
_cell.length_b   1.000
_cell.length_c   1.000
_cell.angle_alpha   90.00
_cell.angle_beta   90.00
_cell.angle_gamma   90.00
#
_symmetry.space_group_name_H-M   'P 1'
#
loop_
_entity.id
_entity.type
_entity.pdbx_description
1 polymer ?
#
loop_
_entity_poly.entity_id
_entity_poly.type
_entity_poly.pdbx_seq_one_letter_code
_entity_poly.pdbx_strand_id
1 'polypeptide(L)'
;MRVEIDQSGKIGDTKVPTVLAFSNGKKYAVLIPATTKRKCLDKLRRQGRSGRFLYSKLFAIGLYLLLKDHIRRLKELVIDVEYPGWNAEIKLYLLNMLRCPGVEFDPNKIHFRHIGKKSRAHAKAIAVYKRIEKADKTINFDEILAEY
;
A
#
# COMPACT_ATOMS: atom_id res chain seq x y z
N MET A 1 -5.50 5.95 -16.37
CA MET A 1 -4.63 4.78 -16.64
C MET A 1 -5.01 3.63 -15.72
N ARG A 2 -5.04 2.38 -16.20
CA ARG A 2 -5.22 1.20 -15.34
C ARG A 2 -3.86 0.77 -14.80
N VAL A 3 -3.73 0.57 -13.49
CA VAL A 3 -2.48 0.09 -12.87
C VAL A 3 -2.72 -1.15 -12.02
N GLU A 4 -1.73 -2.02 -12.01
CA GLU A 4 -1.61 -3.14 -11.08
C GLU A 4 -0.77 -2.69 -9.89
N ILE A 5 -1.15 -3.11 -8.68
CA ILE A 5 -0.47 -2.80 -7.42
C ILE A 5 -0.12 -4.10 -6.72
N ASP A 6 1.15 -4.27 -6.40
CA ASP A 6 1.67 -5.45 -5.71
C ASP A 6 2.60 -5.04 -4.56
N GLN A 7 2.89 -5.99 -3.67
CA GLN A 7 3.71 -5.83 -2.50
C GLN A 7 4.92 -6.78 -2.52
N SER A 8 5.98 -6.39 -1.84
CA SER A 8 7.05 -7.30 -1.44
C SER A 8 7.42 -7.07 0.02
N GLY A 9 7.40 -8.14 0.82
CA GLY A 9 7.53 -8.09 2.28
C GLY A 9 6.23 -7.65 2.95
N LYS A 10 5.58 -8.54 3.71
CA LYS A 10 4.30 -8.25 4.35
C LYS A 10 4.43 -7.22 5.46
N ILE A 11 3.42 -6.37 5.64
CA ILE A 11 3.41 -5.40 6.76
C ILE A 11 3.50 -6.10 8.11
N GLY A 12 2.83 -7.24 8.26
CA GLY A 12 2.89 -8.05 9.48
C GLY A 12 4.27 -8.66 9.77
N ASP A 13 5.14 -8.82 8.77
CA ASP A 13 6.52 -9.27 8.98
C ASP A 13 7.41 -8.08 9.33
N THR A 14 7.63 -7.87 10.62
CA THR A 14 8.39 -6.73 11.15
C THR A 14 9.90 -6.87 11.04
N LYS A 15 10.41 -8.01 10.55
CA LYS A 15 11.84 -8.25 10.35
C LYS A 15 12.34 -7.67 9.03
N VAL A 16 11.45 -7.57 8.04
CA VAL A 16 11.77 -7.12 6.67
C VAL A 16 11.08 -5.80 6.35
N PRO A 17 11.59 -4.98 5.42
CA PRO A 17 10.83 -3.83 4.92
C PRO A 17 9.60 -4.30 4.11
N THR A 18 8.66 -3.39 3.91
CA THR A 18 7.56 -3.58 2.95
C THR A 18 7.75 -2.63 1.79
N VAL A 19 7.64 -3.14 0.57
CA VAL A 19 7.58 -2.33 -0.65
C VAL A 19 6.19 -2.47 -1.22
N LEU A 20 5.55 -1.36 -1.56
CA LEU A 20 4.34 -1.33 -2.38
C LEU A 20 4.70 -0.66 -3.69
N ALA A 21 4.29 -1.23 -4.81
CA ALA A 21 4.58 -0.67 -6.12
C ALA A 21 3.38 -0.79 -7.04
N PHE A 22 3.25 0.17 -7.95
CA PHE A 22 2.35 0.04 -9.09
C PHE A 22 3.11 0.09 -10.41
N SER A 23 2.55 -0.57 -11.42
CA SER A 23 3.06 -0.47 -12.78
C SER A 23 1.97 -0.59 -13.84
N ASN A 24 1.95 0.37 -14.76
CA ASN A 24 1.52 0.25 -16.15
C ASN A 24 1.78 1.59 -16.85
N GLY A 25 2.64 1.68 -17.88
CA GLY A 25 3.09 2.94 -18.49
C GLY A 25 4.05 3.79 -17.65
N LYS A 26 3.81 3.92 -16.34
CA LYS A 26 4.76 4.44 -15.33
C LYS A 26 4.96 3.41 -14.21
N LYS A 27 6.12 3.45 -13.56
CA LYS A 27 6.45 2.64 -12.39
C LYS A 27 6.67 3.59 -11.21
N TYR A 28 6.17 3.22 -10.05
CA TYR A 28 6.42 3.95 -8.81
C TYR A 28 6.38 2.97 -7.64
N ALA A 29 7.25 3.15 -6.66
CA ALA A 29 7.34 2.31 -5.49
C ALA A 29 7.60 3.12 -4.22
N VAL A 30 6.88 2.76 -3.15
CA VAL A 30 7.14 3.24 -1.81
C VAL A 30 7.77 2.13 -0.95
N LEU A 31 8.77 2.49 -0.15
CA LEU A 31 9.41 1.60 0.82
C LEU A 31 8.99 2.02 2.23
N ILE A 32 8.45 1.08 3.00
CA ILE A 32 8.18 1.21 4.43
C ILE A 32 9.26 0.40 5.17
N PRO A 33 10.22 1.06 5.84
CA PRO A 33 11.27 0.38 6.59
C PRO A 33 10.72 -0.51 7.70
N ALA A 34 11.42 -1.61 7.99
CA ALA A 34 11.10 -2.50 9.10
C ALA A 34 11.07 -1.77 10.46
N THR A 35 11.95 -0.78 10.64
CA THR A 35 12.00 0.10 11.82
C THR A 35 10.73 0.94 11.94
N THR A 36 10.26 1.53 10.83
CA THR A 36 9.00 2.29 10.78
C THR A 36 7.82 1.40 11.15
N LYS A 37 7.71 0.21 10.55
CA LYS A 37 6.62 -0.74 10.87
C LYS A 37 6.58 -1.09 12.35
N ARG A 38 7.73 -1.40 12.96
CA ARG A 38 7.85 -1.69 14.39
C ARG A 38 7.36 -0.51 15.24
N LYS A 39 7.85 0.71 14.97
CA LYS A 39 7.43 1.91 15.69
C LYS A 39 5.91 2.14 15.61
N CYS A 40 5.30 2.01 14.43
CA CYS A 40 3.85 2.14 14.25
C CYS A 40 3.10 1.08 15.07
N LEU A 41 3.48 -0.20 14.94
CA LEU A 41 2.82 -1.28 15.64
C LEU A 41 2.94 -1.14 17.16
N ASP A 42 4.12 -0.76 17.67
CA ASP A 42 4.34 -0.57 19.10
C ASP A 42 3.48 0.58 19.65
N LYS A 43 3.42 1.71 18.94
CA LYS A 43 2.55 2.84 19.31
C LYS A 43 1.09 2.44 19.37
N LEU A 44 0.60 1.72 18.35
CA LEU A 44 -0.80 1.35 18.21
C LEU A 44 -1.20 0.25 19.20
N ARG A 45 -0.32 -0.71 19.48
CA ARG A 45 -0.53 -1.74 20.50
C ARG A 45 -0.63 -1.17 21.90
N ARG A 46 0.19 -0.16 22.23
CA ARG A 46 0.07 0.57 23.50
C ARG A 46 -1.27 1.31 23.65
N GLN A 47 -1.95 1.59 22.54
CA GLN A 47 -3.31 2.15 22.51
C GLN A 47 -4.40 1.06 22.46
N GLY A 48 -4.05 -0.20 22.71
CA GLY A 48 -4.98 -1.34 22.69
C GLY A 48 -5.33 -1.85 21.29
N ARG A 49 -4.72 -1.34 20.21
CA ARG A 49 -4.98 -1.82 18.85
C ARG A 49 -4.17 -3.07 18.56
N SER A 50 -4.81 -4.16 18.16
CA SER A 50 -4.14 -5.43 17.89
C SER A 50 -4.86 -6.25 16.80
N GLY A 51 -4.28 -7.40 16.46
CA GLY A 51 -4.90 -8.37 15.55
C GLY A 51 -4.73 -8.05 14.07
N ARG A 52 -5.40 -8.86 13.23
CA ARG A 52 -5.29 -8.82 11.77
C ARG A 52 -5.78 -7.52 11.16
N PHE A 53 -6.76 -6.90 11.81
CA PHE A 53 -7.31 -5.58 11.46
C PHE A 53 -6.26 -4.47 11.46
N LEU A 54 -5.31 -4.50 12.39
CA LEU A 54 -4.22 -3.52 12.45
C LEU A 54 -3.35 -3.56 11.18
N TYR A 55 -3.02 -4.76 10.70
CA TYR A 55 -2.18 -4.93 9.51
C TYR A 55 -2.89 -4.56 8.21
N SER A 56 -4.18 -4.91 8.07
CA SER A 56 -4.97 -4.53 6.90
C SER A 56 -5.18 -3.01 6.84
N LYS A 57 -5.38 -2.34 7.99
CA LYS A 57 -5.46 -0.87 8.04
C LYS A 57 -4.14 -0.21 7.67
N LEU A 58 -3.01 -0.68 8.21
CA LEU A 58 -1.68 -0.18 7.84
C LEU A 58 -1.37 -0.43 6.35
N PHE A 59 -1.88 -1.52 5.77
CA PHE A 59 -1.80 -1.79 4.34
C PHE A 59 -2.59 -0.78 3.53
N ALA A 60 -3.83 -0.47 3.93
CA ALA A 60 -4.61 0.58 3.29
C ALA A 60 -3.91 1.95 3.33
N ILE A 61 -3.30 2.32 4.45
CA ILE A 61 -2.51 3.57 4.58
C ILE A 61 -1.30 3.54 3.63
N GLY A 62 -0.59 2.42 3.57
CA GLY A 62 0.51 2.25 2.62
C GLY A 62 0.07 2.41 1.16
N LEU A 63 -1.09 1.86 0.79
CA LEU A 63 -1.69 2.04 -0.53
C LEU A 63 -2.06 3.51 -0.79
N TYR A 64 -2.64 4.20 0.19
CA TYR A 64 -2.94 5.61 0.07
C TYR A 64 -1.67 6.44 -0.16
N LEU A 65 -0.62 6.22 0.64
CA LEU A 65 0.65 6.93 0.49
C LEU A 65 1.37 6.62 -0.84
N LEU A 66 1.16 5.43 -1.40
CA LEU A 66 1.61 5.08 -2.75
C LEU A 66 0.83 5.85 -3.83
N LEU A 67 -0.46 6.11 -3.62
CA LEU A 67 -1.39 6.54 -4.66
C LEU A 67 -1.73 8.04 -4.63
N LYS A 68 -1.63 8.73 -3.48
CA LYS A 68 -2.16 10.08 -3.29
C LYS A 68 -1.65 11.10 -4.31
N ASP A 69 -0.37 11.04 -4.69
CA ASP A 69 0.25 11.96 -5.65
C ASP A 69 0.02 11.54 -7.13
N HIS A 70 -0.63 10.40 -7.33
CA HIS A 70 -0.85 9.79 -8.64
C HIS A 70 -2.32 9.59 -8.98
N ILE A 71 -3.22 9.61 -8.00
CA ILE A 71 -4.61 9.17 -8.14
C ILE A 71 -5.37 9.88 -9.26
N ARG A 72 -5.14 11.18 -9.48
CA ARG A 72 -5.77 11.99 -10.54
C ARG A 72 -5.52 11.45 -11.96
N ARG A 73 -4.44 10.70 -12.17
CA ARG A 73 -4.06 10.11 -13.47
C ARG A 73 -4.49 8.65 -13.61
N LEU A 74 -4.96 8.04 -12.53
CA LEU A 74 -5.38 6.66 -12.46
C LEU A 74 -6.88 6.58 -12.77
N LYS A 75 -7.26 5.60 -13.58
CA LYS A 75 -8.65 5.32 -13.96
C LYS A 75 -9.15 4.00 -13.39
N GLU A 76 -8.23 3.11 -13.05
CA GLU A 76 -8.53 1.78 -12.51
C GLU A 76 -7.33 1.27 -11.72
N LEU A 77 -7.61 0.68 -10.56
CA LEU A 77 -6.65 0.07 -9.66
C LEU A 77 -6.97 -1.42 -9.54
N VAL A 78 -5.98 -2.26 -9.83
CA VAL A 78 -6.03 -3.70 -9.53
C VAL A 78 -5.02 -3.96 -8.45
N ILE A 79 -5.47 -4.37 -7.27
CA ILE A 79 -4.65 -4.57 -6.08
C ILE A 79 -4.51 -6.07 -5.83
N ASP A 80 -3.29 -6.54 -5.55
CA ASP A 80 -3.09 -7.94 -5.16
C ASP A 80 -3.81 -8.29 -3.85
N VAL A 81 -4.35 -9.51 -3.78
CA VAL A 81 -5.04 -10.00 -2.58
C VAL A 81 -4.03 -10.40 -1.52
N GLU A 82 -3.62 -9.43 -0.69
CA GLU A 82 -2.65 -9.64 0.39
C GLU A 82 -3.28 -10.08 1.72
N TYR A 83 -4.49 -9.61 2.00
CA TYR A 83 -5.24 -9.90 3.23
C TYR A 83 -6.61 -10.51 2.89
N PRO A 84 -6.68 -11.82 2.59
CA PRO A 84 -7.94 -12.49 2.30
C PRO A 84 -8.97 -12.24 3.41
N GLY A 85 -10.20 -11.89 3.01
CA GLY A 85 -11.30 -11.56 3.91
C GLY A 85 -11.38 -10.09 4.35
N TRP A 86 -10.41 -9.24 3.97
CA TRP A 86 -10.36 -7.81 4.37
C TRP A 86 -10.44 -6.84 3.19
N ASN A 87 -10.71 -7.34 1.99
CA ASN A 87 -10.67 -6.54 0.77
C ASN A 87 -11.68 -5.38 0.79
N ALA A 88 -12.88 -5.62 1.33
CA ALA A 88 -13.93 -4.60 1.42
C ALA A 88 -13.54 -3.47 2.38
N GLU A 89 -12.98 -3.81 3.53
CA GLU A 89 -12.50 -2.86 4.54
C GLU A 89 -11.31 -2.07 4.01
N ILE A 90 -10.32 -2.73 3.40
CA ILE A 90 -9.17 -2.07 2.78
C ILE A 90 -9.65 -1.08 1.71
N LYS A 91 -10.62 -1.49 0.87
CA LYS A 91 -11.22 -0.61 -0.13
C LYS A 91 -11.89 0.60 0.50
N LEU A 92 -12.69 0.39 1.54
CA LEU A 92 -13.38 1.47 2.25
C LEU A 92 -12.40 2.47 2.87
N TYR A 93 -11.37 1.99 3.57
CA TYR A 93 -10.32 2.85 4.15
C TYR A 93 -9.59 3.63 3.07
N LEU A 94 -9.19 2.96 1.99
CA LEU A 94 -8.49 3.60 0.88
C LEU A 94 -9.36 4.69 0.25
N LEU A 95 -10.63 4.41 -0.03
CA LEU A 95 -11.56 5.38 -0.60
C LEU A 95 -11.76 6.58 0.33
N ASN A 96 -11.90 6.34 1.65
CA ASN A 96 -12.05 7.42 2.62
C ASN A 96 -10.84 8.34 2.67
N MET A 97 -9.61 7.79 2.60
CA MET A 97 -8.39 8.62 2.54
C MET A 97 -8.22 9.33 1.20
N LEU A 98 -8.67 8.71 0.10
CA LEU A 98 -8.60 9.32 -1.24
C LEU A 98 -9.69 10.39 -1.47
N ARG A 99 -10.63 10.58 -0.55
CA ARG A 99 -11.60 11.68 -0.61
C ARG A 99 -10.88 13.01 -0.43
N CYS A 100 -10.56 13.66 -1.54
CA CYS A 100 -10.10 15.04 -1.55
C CYS A 100 -11.11 15.90 -2.30
N PRO A 101 -11.34 17.16 -1.87
CA PRO A 101 -12.13 18.11 -2.66
C PRO A 101 -11.60 18.19 -4.11
N GLY A 102 -12.48 17.95 -5.09
CA GLY A 102 -12.14 17.98 -6.51
C GLY A 102 -11.50 16.70 -7.07
N VAL A 103 -11.43 15.61 -6.30
CA VAL A 103 -10.97 14.29 -6.78
C VAL A 103 -12.01 13.24 -6.42
N GLU A 104 -12.86 12.87 -7.37
CA GLU A 104 -13.74 11.71 -7.26
C GLU A 104 -13.08 10.51 -7.94
N PHE A 105 -12.78 9.47 -7.16
CA PHE A 105 -12.35 8.18 -7.68
C PHE A 105 -13.52 7.19 -7.58
N ASP A 106 -13.99 6.71 -8.73
CA ASP A 106 -15.12 5.76 -8.78
C ASP A 106 -14.76 4.46 -8.03
N PRO A 107 -15.50 4.10 -6.97
CA PRO A 107 -15.28 2.87 -6.21
C PRO A 107 -15.30 1.62 -7.09
N ASN A 108 -16.06 1.60 -8.19
CA ASN A 108 -16.15 0.46 -9.10
C ASN A 108 -14.86 0.24 -9.89
N LYS A 109 -13.91 1.17 -9.83
CA LYS A 109 -12.60 1.08 -10.50
C LYS A 109 -11.51 0.51 -9.60
N ILE A 110 -11.82 0.10 -8.37
CA ILE A 110 -10.90 -0.60 -7.48
C ILE A 110 -11.28 -2.08 -7.42
N HIS A 111 -10.38 -2.93 -7.91
CA HIS A 111 -10.54 -4.38 -7.97
C HIS A 111 -9.43 -5.07 -7.17
N PHE A 112 -9.79 -6.15 -6.49
CA PHE A 112 -8.84 -7.06 -5.85
C PHE A 112 -8.76 -8.35 -6.66
N ARG A 113 -7.57 -8.76 -7.05
CA ARG A 113 -7.32 -9.99 -7.81
C ARG A 113 -5.96 -10.57 -7.42
N HIS A 114 -5.73 -11.85 -7.61
CA HIS A 114 -4.39 -12.42 -7.47
C HIS A 114 -3.51 -11.97 -8.64
N ILE A 115 -2.64 -11.00 -8.38
CA ILE A 115 -1.67 -10.46 -9.32
C ILE A 115 -0.45 -11.37 -9.25
N GLY A 116 -0.32 -12.25 -10.24
CA GLY A 116 0.78 -13.21 -10.28
C GLY A 116 2.16 -12.55 -10.41
N LYS A 117 3.20 -13.33 -10.12
CA LYS A 117 4.63 -12.93 -10.16
C LYS A 117 5.12 -12.38 -11.50
N LYS A 118 4.36 -12.57 -12.59
CA LYS A 118 4.67 -12.07 -13.93
C LYS A 118 4.27 -10.60 -14.13
N SER A 119 3.54 -10.01 -13.18
CA SER A 119 3.10 -8.62 -13.29
C SER A 119 4.28 -7.65 -13.22
N ARG A 120 4.15 -6.50 -13.90
CA ARG A 120 5.18 -5.46 -13.85
C ARG A 120 5.24 -4.78 -12.47
N ALA A 121 4.12 -4.78 -11.75
CA ALA A 121 4.03 -4.30 -10.38
C ALA A 121 4.86 -5.19 -9.44
N HIS A 122 4.72 -6.52 -9.56
CA HIS A 122 5.53 -7.50 -8.83
C HIS A 122 7.02 -7.27 -9.08
N ALA A 123 7.40 -7.19 -10.37
CA ALA A 123 8.79 -6.99 -10.77
C ALA A 123 9.40 -5.71 -10.16
N LYS A 124 8.64 -4.60 -10.12
CA LYS A 124 9.10 -3.37 -9.47
C LYS A 124 9.20 -3.52 -7.95
N ALA A 125 8.19 -4.11 -7.31
CA ALA A 125 8.18 -4.33 -5.86
C ALA A 125 9.37 -5.18 -5.42
N ILE A 126 9.63 -6.29 -6.11
CA ILE A 126 10.71 -7.22 -5.75
C ILE A 126 12.09 -6.63 -6.04
N ALA A 127 12.25 -5.85 -7.13
CA ALA A 127 13.52 -5.20 -7.45
C ALA A 127 13.91 -4.17 -6.38
N VAL A 128 12.95 -3.37 -5.91
CA VAL A 128 13.18 -2.41 -4.81
C VAL A 128 13.40 -3.14 -3.49
N TYR A 129 12.63 -4.20 -3.20
CA TYR A 129 12.81 -5.01 -1.99
C TYR A 129 14.21 -5.63 -1.91
N LYS A 130 14.73 -6.14 -3.03
CA LYS A 130 16.09 -6.70 -3.17
C LYS A 130 17.19 -5.63 -3.27
N ARG A 131 16.85 -4.33 -3.22
CA ARG A 131 17.77 -3.20 -3.38
C ARG A 131 18.49 -3.16 -4.75
N ILE A 132 17.92 -3.83 -5.75
CA ILE A 132 18.39 -3.75 -7.14
C ILE A 132 18.01 -2.37 -7.72
N GLU A 133 16.82 -1.90 -7.39
CA GLU A 133 16.35 -0.54 -7.70
C GLU A 133 16.12 0.26 -6.43
N LYS A 134 16.27 1.59 -6.51
CA LYS A 134 15.85 2.50 -5.44
C LYS A 134 14.33 2.66 -5.43
N ALA A 135 13.76 2.80 -4.24
CA ALA A 135 12.38 3.22 -4.08
C ALA A 135 12.23 4.68 -4.52
N ASP A 136 11.08 5.03 -5.08
CA ASP A 136 10.78 6.40 -5.47
C ASP A 136 10.51 7.28 -4.24
N LYS A 137 10.00 6.67 -3.16
CA LYS A 137 9.80 7.32 -1.86
C LYS A 137 10.00 6.32 -0.71
N THR A 138 10.60 6.79 0.38
CA THR A 138 10.67 6.05 1.64
C THR A 138 9.70 6.67 2.64
N ILE A 139 8.79 5.86 3.19
CA ILE A 139 7.74 6.29 4.10
C ILE A 139 8.26 6.23 5.54
N ASN A 140 8.11 7.33 6.27
CA ASN A 140 8.49 7.43 7.66
C ASN A 140 7.31 7.16 8.62
N PHE A 141 7.61 7.20 9.93
CA PHE A 141 6.62 6.92 10.98
C PHE A 141 5.52 7.98 11.04
N ASP A 142 5.87 9.25 10.93
CA ASP A 142 4.94 10.37 11.05
C ASP A 142 3.95 10.40 9.88
N GLU A 143 4.41 10.07 8.67
CA GLU A 143 3.54 9.95 7.49
C GLU A 143 2.48 8.85 7.63
N ILE A 144 2.80 7.74 8.31
CA ILE A 144 1.81 6.68 8.56
C ILE A 144 0.84 7.11 9.65
N LEU A 145 1.35 7.71 10.73
CA LEU A 145 0.53 8.06 11.88
C LEU A 145 -0.42 9.22 11.59
N ALA A 146 -0.04 10.14 10.70
CA ALA A 146 -0.90 11.23 10.24
C ALA A 146 -2.19 10.74 9.56
N GLU A 147 -2.19 9.52 9.02
CA GLU A 147 -3.28 8.96 8.23
C GLU A 147 -4.01 7.80 8.94
N TYR A 148 -3.66 7.53 10.21
CA TYR A 148 -4.21 6.41 10.99
C TYR A 148 -5.44 6.80 11.80
#